data_AF-A0A1H9FGR5-F1
#
_entry.id   AF-A0A1H9FGR5-F1
#
_cell.length_a   1.000
_cell.length_b   1.000
_cell.length_c   1.000
_cell.angle_alpha   90.00
_cell.angle_beta   90.00
_cell.angle_gamma   90.00
#
_symmetry.space_group_name_H-M   'P 1'
#
loop_
_entity.id
_entity.type
_entity.pdbx_description
1 polymer ?
#
loop_
_entity_poly.entity_id
_entity_poly.type
_entity_poly.pdbx_seq_one_letter_code
_entity_poly.pdbx_strand_id
1 'polypeptide(L)'
;MKKKRISLILAFLVTCTFTFGLSVRADDDNEHEYKKHEKYNDDDRYEYDDEDESYNTNGEVYEKGTWNIWTRELVMEKEVLPFSTSKLVNLKVVDMNKELNFYVIPKDGEFFVPGKTVAQLLGAKATFYKTSKILDIQYQENELVFRSGTNVVYDNNVKTPLPASSFYLNEELYVPISVITNGLGYVVEWQEDNQMFLCQLLIK
;
A
#
# COMPACT_ATOMS: atom_id res chain seq x y z
N MET A 1 -48.10 50.93 -6.09
CA MET A 1 -47.74 51.34 -7.46
C MET A 1 -46.74 50.33 -8.03
N LYS A 2 -46.91 49.94 -9.30
CA LYS A 2 -46.21 48.84 -10.00
C LYS A 2 -45.00 49.34 -10.82
N LYS A 3 -44.12 48.37 -11.13
CA LYS A 3 -43.14 48.21 -12.25
C LYS A 3 -41.68 48.43 -11.82
N LYS A 4 -40.65 47.59 -12.07
CA LYS A 4 -40.29 46.41 -12.92
C LYS A 4 -39.08 46.74 -13.83
N ARG A 5 -38.13 45.79 -13.88
CA ARG A 5 -37.10 45.45 -14.92
C ARG A 5 -35.70 46.07 -14.70
N ILE A 6 -34.63 45.29 -14.45
CA ILE A 6 -33.87 44.26 -15.23
C ILE A 6 -32.93 44.87 -16.29
N SER A 7 -31.68 44.34 -16.34
CA SER A 7 -30.78 44.15 -17.51
C SER A 7 -29.40 44.85 -17.35
N LEU A 8 -28.21 44.37 -17.75
CA LEU A 8 -27.52 43.08 -18.04
C LEU A 8 -26.11 43.50 -18.57
N ILE A 9 -25.08 42.64 -18.42
CA ILE A 9 -23.90 42.45 -19.33
C ILE A 9 -22.82 43.55 -19.36
N LEU A 10 -21.52 43.35 -19.64
CA LEU A 10 -20.48 42.27 -19.72
C LEU A 10 -19.38 42.86 -20.65
N ALA A 11 -18.13 42.42 -20.46
CA ALA A 11 -17.08 42.24 -21.48
C ALA A 11 -16.14 43.41 -21.90
N PHE A 12 -14.87 43.23 -21.52
CA PHE A 12 -13.66 43.10 -22.37
C PHE A 12 -13.59 43.84 -23.73
N LEU A 13 -12.54 44.65 -23.91
CA LEU A 13 -11.95 44.89 -25.23
C LEU A 13 -10.43 45.16 -25.16
N VAL A 14 -9.73 44.29 -25.87
CA VAL A 14 -8.30 44.26 -26.24
C VAL A 14 -8.05 45.25 -27.39
N THR A 15 -6.84 45.80 -27.52
CA THR A 15 -6.01 45.94 -28.76
C THR A 15 -4.89 46.97 -28.51
N CYS A 16 -3.61 46.56 -28.50
CA CYS A 16 -2.68 46.42 -29.65
C CYS A 16 -2.40 47.73 -30.41
N THR A 17 -1.20 48.28 -30.26
CA THR A 17 -0.42 48.80 -31.40
C THR A 17 1.08 48.53 -31.24
N PHE A 18 1.57 47.78 -32.23
CA PHE A 18 2.97 47.57 -32.60
C PHE A 18 3.61 48.84 -33.14
N THR A 19 4.91 49.03 -32.91
CA THR A 19 5.82 49.62 -33.91
C THR A 19 7.10 48.81 -33.98
N PHE A 20 7.27 48.15 -35.13
CA PHE A 20 8.48 47.48 -35.59
C PHE A 20 9.60 48.49 -35.93
N GLY A 21 10.84 48.10 -35.65
CA GLY A 21 12.06 48.74 -36.15
C GLY A 21 13.11 47.68 -36.48
N LEU A 22 12.99 47.12 -37.69
CA LEU A 22 13.99 46.56 -38.63
C LEU A 22 15.35 46.10 -38.05
N SER A 23 15.61 44.79 -38.02
CA SER A 23 16.29 43.98 -39.06
C SER A 23 17.76 44.33 -39.32
N VAL A 24 18.65 43.47 -38.82
CA VAL A 24 19.96 43.20 -39.44
C VAL A 24 19.98 41.72 -39.81
N ARG A 25 20.34 41.48 -41.07
CA ARG A 25 20.27 40.22 -41.79
C ARG A 25 21.70 39.67 -41.88
N ALA A 26 21.87 38.39 -41.58
CA ALA A 26 23.00 37.60 -42.07
C ALA A 26 22.39 36.39 -42.75
N ASP A 27 22.48 36.38 -44.08
CA ASP A 27 22.22 35.21 -44.91
C ASP A 27 23.33 34.19 -44.62
N ASP A 28 22.97 32.95 -44.36
CA ASP A 28 23.78 31.82 -44.82
C ASP A 28 22.83 30.69 -45.20
N ASP A 29 22.85 30.38 -46.48
CA ASP A 29 21.96 29.43 -47.14
C ASP A 29 22.37 28.00 -46.80
N ASN A 30 21.40 27.18 -46.36
CA ASN A 30 21.36 25.79 -46.80
C ASN A 30 19.94 25.23 -46.70
N GLU A 31 19.38 25.05 -47.88
CA GLU A 31 18.19 24.29 -48.24
C GLU A 31 18.28 22.85 -47.73
N HIS A 32 17.23 22.31 -47.08
CA HIS A 32 16.76 20.93 -47.26
C HIS A 32 15.40 20.69 -46.55
N GLU A 33 14.36 20.67 -47.38
CA GLU A 33 13.29 19.66 -47.46
C GLU A 33 12.49 19.23 -46.20
N TYR A 34 11.20 19.57 -46.26
CA TYR A 34 10.05 19.06 -45.52
C TYR A 34 9.96 17.52 -45.43
N LYS A 35 9.66 16.98 -44.23
CA LYS A 35 8.85 15.76 -44.05
C LYS A 35 8.30 15.58 -42.62
N LYS A 36 6.97 15.67 -42.55
CA LYS A 36 6.01 14.75 -41.88
C LYS A 36 5.94 14.69 -40.32
N HIS A 37 4.74 14.99 -39.84
CA HIS A 37 4.17 14.68 -38.52
C HIS A 37 4.46 13.26 -38.01
N GLU A 38 4.50 13.12 -36.68
CA GLU A 38 4.15 12.02 -35.75
C GLU A 38 5.04 12.25 -34.51
N LYS A 39 4.71 12.07 -33.23
CA LYS A 39 3.58 11.60 -32.43
C LYS A 39 4.06 11.80 -30.97
N TYR A 40 3.19 12.14 -30.02
CA TYR A 40 3.56 12.23 -28.61
C TYR A 40 4.23 10.92 -28.13
N ASN A 41 5.42 11.02 -27.55
CA ASN A 41 6.02 10.04 -26.66
C ASN A 41 6.76 10.81 -25.56
N ASP A 42 6.04 11.18 -24.50
CA ASP A 42 6.67 11.36 -23.19
C ASP A 42 6.98 9.96 -22.67
N ASP A 43 8.19 9.49 -22.99
CA ASP A 43 8.79 8.32 -22.39
C ASP A 43 9.29 8.69 -20.98
N ASP A 44 8.35 8.82 -20.03
CA ASP A 44 8.67 8.74 -18.60
C ASP A 44 8.93 7.26 -18.25
N ARG A 45 10.10 6.80 -18.68
CA ARG A 45 10.67 5.50 -18.32
C ARG A 45 11.09 5.59 -16.85
N TYR A 46 10.16 5.33 -15.93
CA TYR A 46 10.49 5.06 -14.53
C TYR A 46 11.31 3.77 -14.50
N GLU A 47 12.62 3.93 -14.48
CA GLU A 47 13.59 2.90 -14.15
C GLU A 47 13.32 2.49 -12.70
N TYR A 48 12.59 1.40 -12.53
CA TYR A 48 12.54 0.71 -11.24
C TYR A 48 13.93 0.08 -11.07
N ASP A 49 14.76 0.70 -10.23
CA ASP A 49 15.87 0.01 -9.58
C ASP A 49 15.24 -1.09 -8.72
N ASP A 50 15.00 -2.25 -9.34
CA ASP A 50 14.85 -3.54 -8.69
C ASP A 50 16.24 -3.93 -8.16
N GLU A 51 16.76 -3.18 -7.19
CA GLU A 51 17.82 -3.67 -6.33
C GLU A 51 17.21 -4.70 -5.38
N ASP A 52 17.08 -5.93 -5.90
CA ASP A 52 17.03 -7.16 -5.12
C ASP A 52 18.35 -7.28 -4.35
N GLU A 53 18.57 -6.42 -3.35
CA GLU A 53 19.69 -6.57 -2.42
C GLU A 53 19.40 -7.77 -1.53
N SER A 54 19.90 -8.94 -1.96
CA SER A 54 19.97 -10.12 -1.13
C SER A 54 20.91 -9.81 0.04
N TYR A 55 20.34 -9.63 1.23
CA TYR A 55 21.10 -9.46 2.47
C TYR A 55 22.09 -10.62 2.64
N ASN A 56 23.36 -10.27 2.82
CA ASN A 56 24.43 -11.23 3.04
C ASN A 56 24.44 -11.63 4.52
N THR A 57 23.78 -12.74 4.85
CA THR A 57 23.54 -13.17 6.23
C THR A 57 24.69 -14.04 6.76
N ASN A 58 25.68 -13.40 7.38
CA ASN A 58 26.73 -14.11 8.11
C ASN A 58 26.23 -14.53 9.49
N GLY A 59 25.85 -15.80 9.63
CA GLY A 59 26.03 -16.58 10.86
C GLY A 59 25.23 -16.18 12.11
N GLU A 60 23.92 -15.98 11.99
CA GLU A 60 23.03 -15.83 13.15
C GLU A 60 22.15 -17.07 13.34
N VAL A 61 21.90 -17.44 14.59
CA VAL A 61 21.09 -18.60 14.98
C VAL A 61 19.63 -18.30 14.65
N TYR A 62 19.11 -18.92 13.59
CA TYR A 62 17.70 -18.78 13.21
C TYR A 62 16.82 -19.52 14.22
N GLU A 63 16.02 -18.80 15.01
CA GLU A 63 14.86 -19.40 15.64
C GLU A 63 13.86 -19.80 14.54
N LYS A 64 13.27 -20.99 14.68
CA LYS A 64 12.21 -21.46 13.79
C LYS A 64 11.04 -20.48 13.86
N GLY A 65 10.75 -19.78 12.75
CA GLY A 65 9.73 -18.74 12.76
C GLY A 65 8.33 -19.32 12.78
N THR A 66 7.50 -18.82 13.69
CA THR A 66 6.10 -19.21 13.82
C THR A 66 5.20 -18.27 13.03
N TRP A 67 4.09 -18.79 12.50
CA TRP A 67 3.15 -18.04 11.67
C TRP A 67 2.45 -16.88 12.41
N ASN A 68 2.51 -16.87 13.75
CA ASN A 68 1.82 -15.91 14.61
C ASN A 68 2.73 -14.88 15.28
N ILE A 69 4.05 -14.96 15.06
CA ILE A 69 5.04 -14.03 15.60
C ILE A 69 5.76 -13.35 14.44
N TRP A 70 5.74 -12.03 14.43
CA TRP A 70 6.53 -11.22 13.51
C TRP A 70 7.81 -10.74 14.20
N THR A 71 8.92 -11.42 13.91
CA THR A 71 10.24 -11.15 14.49
C THR A 71 10.90 -9.88 13.95
N ARG A 72 10.36 -9.30 12.87
CA ARG A 72 10.99 -8.20 12.09
C ARG A 72 12.34 -8.59 11.45
N GLU A 73 12.62 -9.88 11.40
CA GLU A 73 13.81 -10.45 10.76
C GLU A 73 13.40 -11.37 9.61
N LEU A 74 14.38 -11.74 8.76
CA LEU A 74 14.17 -12.70 7.70
C LEU A 74 14.07 -14.12 8.29
N VAL A 75 12.92 -14.75 8.10
CA VAL A 75 12.68 -16.13 8.54
C VAL A 75 12.92 -17.08 7.38
N MET A 76 13.90 -17.98 7.53
CA MET A 76 14.24 -18.99 6.53
C MET A 76 13.43 -20.30 6.71
N GLU A 77 13.13 -20.67 7.94
CA GLU A 77 12.40 -21.90 8.28
C GLU A 77 11.04 -21.56 8.90
N LYS A 78 9.96 -22.08 8.28
CA LYS A 78 8.58 -21.81 8.69
C LYS A 78 7.94 -23.02 9.32
N GLU A 79 7.11 -22.79 10.32
CA GLU A 79 6.30 -23.83 10.92
C GLU A 79 5.18 -24.34 10.00
N VAL A 80 4.67 -25.54 10.31
CA VAL A 80 3.48 -26.07 9.65
C VAL A 80 2.26 -25.29 10.15
N LEU A 81 1.47 -24.77 9.21
CA LEU A 81 0.24 -24.07 9.55
C LEU A 81 -0.80 -25.02 10.17
N PRO A 82 -1.59 -24.55 11.16
CA PRO A 82 -2.72 -25.30 11.70
C PRO A 82 -3.71 -25.83 10.65
N PHE A 83 -3.84 -25.14 9.51
CA PHE A 83 -4.62 -25.60 8.37
C PHE A 83 -4.04 -25.05 7.06
N SER A 84 -4.25 -25.76 5.96
CA SER A 84 -3.70 -25.43 4.63
C SER A 84 -4.74 -25.03 3.59
N THR A 85 -6.03 -25.22 3.87
CA THR A 85 -7.12 -24.86 2.95
C THR A 85 -7.73 -23.52 3.35
N SER A 86 -7.90 -22.64 2.36
CA SER A 86 -8.57 -21.35 2.56
C SER A 86 -10.03 -21.52 3.01
N LYS A 87 -10.42 -20.80 4.06
CA LYS A 87 -11.74 -20.90 4.67
C LYS A 87 -12.15 -19.60 5.36
N LEU A 88 -13.45 -19.44 5.59
CA LEU A 88 -13.98 -18.41 6.48
C LEU A 88 -13.65 -18.78 7.93
N VAL A 89 -13.15 -17.82 8.69
CA VAL A 89 -12.71 -17.98 10.08
C VAL A 89 -13.18 -16.79 10.90
N ASN A 90 -13.52 -17.01 12.16
CA ASN A 90 -13.75 -15.93 13.11
C ASN A 90 -12.45 -15.50 13.80
N LEU A 91 -12.25 -14.20 13.93
CA LEU A 91 -11.25 -13.57 14.80
C LEU A 91 -11.99 -12.90 15.95
N LYS A 92 -11.65 -13.27 17.19
CA LYS A 92 -12.13 -12.62 18.39
C LYS A 92 -11.04 -11.78 19.02
N VAL A 93 -11.33 -10.50 19.24
CA VAL A 93 -10.47 -9.59 19.99
C VAL A 93 -10.99 -9.53 21.42
N VAL A 94 -10.27 -10.17 22.35
CA VAL A 94 -10.73 -10.39 23.72
C VAL A 94 -11.00 -9.07 24.43
N ASP A 95 -10.05 -8.14 24.38
CA ASP A 95 -10.12 -6.87 25.13
C ASP A 95 -11.23 -5.93 24.64
N MET A 96 -11.66 -6.08 23.38
CA MET A 96 -12.70 -5.26 22.78
C MET A 96 -14.08 -5.93 22.79
N ASN A 97 -14.15 -7.22 23.12
CA ASN A 97 -15.32 -8.07 22.92
C ASN A 97 -15.91 -7.91 21.50
N LYS A 98 -15.03 -7.87 20.49
CA LYS A 98 -15.40 -7.77 19.07
C LYS A 98 -15.04 -9.07 18.36
N GLU A 99 -15.87 -9.43 17.40
CA GLU A 99 -15.64 -10.58 16.53
C GLU A 99 -15.84 -10.17 15.08
N LEU A 100 -15.05 -10.77 14.19
CA LEU A 100 -15.13 -10.56 12.76
C LEU A 100 -14.94 -11.90 12.07
N ASN A 101 -15.79 -12.17 11.08
CA ASN A 101 -15.59 -13.28 10.17
C ASN A 101 -14.91 -12.77 8.89
N PHE A 102 -13.84 -13.43 8.46
CA PHE A 102 -13.17 -13.13 7.20
C PHE A 102 -12.60 -14.38 6.55
N TYR A 103 -12.29 -14.26 5.26
CA TYR A 103 -11.67 -15.31 4.48
C TYR A 103 -10.15 -15.32 4.73
N VAL A 104 -9.62 -16.47 5.13
CA VAL A 104 -8.21 -16.67 5.42
C VAL A 104 -7.58 -17.47 4.30
N ILE A 105 -6.39 -17.06 3.87
CA ILE A 105 -5.63 -17.73 2.83
C ILE A 105 -4.29 -18.21 3.42
N PRO A 106 -4.16 -19.51 3.72
CA PRO A 106 -2.87 -20.12 4.05
C PRO A 106 -1.98 -20.11 2.81
N LYS A 107 -0.82 -19.46 2.89
CA LYS A 107 0.13 -19.40 1.77
C LYS A 107 1.53 -19.12 2.31
N ASP A 108 2.56 -19.72 1.71
CA ASP A 108 3.96 -19.46 2.04
C ASP A 108 4.25 -19.57 3.55
N GLY A 109 3.63 -20.52 4.26
CA GLY A 109 3.80 -20.70 5.71
C GLY A 109 3.18 -19.63 6.60
N GLU A 110 2.35 -18.74 6.04
CA GLU A 110 1.65 -17.66 6.75
C GLU A 110 0.13 -17.75 6.54
N PHE A 111 -0.64 -17.16 7.45
CA PHE A 111 -2.05 -16.87 7.23
C PHE A 111 -2.25 -15.45 6.74
N PHE A 112 -2.80 -15.31 5.55
CA PHE A 112 -3.14 -14.02 4.97
C PHE A 112 -4.57 -13.63 5.26
N VAL A 113 -4.76 -12.36 5.63
CA VAL A 113 -6.04 -11.79 6.05
C VAL A 113 -6.28 -10.43 5.37
N PRO A 114 -7.54 -9.98 5.22
CA PRO A 114 -7.84 -8.69 4.65
C PRO A 114 -7.35 -7.56 5.57
N GLY A 115 -6.22 -6.94 5.20
CA GLY A 115 -5.46 -6.09 6.10
C GLY A 115 -6.26 -4.89 6.61
N LYS A 116 -6.95 -4.18 5.71
CA LYS A 116 -7.79 -3.03 6.11
C LYS A 116 -8.86 -3.43 7.13
N THR A 117 -9.56 -4.53 6.85
CA THR A 117 -10.70 -4.98 7.66
C THR A 117 -10.24 -5.46 9.04
N VAL A 118 -9.13 -6.19 9.12
CA VAL A 118 -8.54 -6.63 10.40
C VAL A 118 -7.97 -5.43 11.19
N ALA A 119 -7.27 -4.49 10.55
CA ALA A 119 -6.81 -3.26 11.22
C ALA A 119 -7.97 -2.48 11.85
N GLN A 120 -9.06 -2.29 11.11
CA GLN A 120 -10.24 -1.59 11.61
C GLN A 120 -10.92 -2.30 12.78
N LEU A 121 -10.96 -3.64 12.77
CA LEU A 121 -11.44 -4.43 13.90
C LEU A 121 -10.63 -4.13 15.18
N LEU A 122 -9.30 -4.07 15.04
CA LEU A 122 -8.34 -3.75 16.10
C LEU A 122 -8.33 -2.26 16.51
N GLY A 123 -9.24 -1.46 15.93
CA GLY A 123 -9.43 -0.05 16.29
C GLY A 123 -8.48 0.92 15.58
N ALA A 124 -7.72 0.46 14.59
CA ALA A 124 -6.87 1.31 13.77
C ALA A 124 -7.67 2.05 12.68
N LYS A 125 -7.16 3.20 12.26
CA LYS A 125 -7.57 3.85 11.01
C LYS A 125 -6.80 3.17 9.88
N ALA A 126 -7.50 2.78 8.81
CA ALA A 126 -6.86 2.11 7.68
C ALA A 126 -7.39 2.65 6.34
N THR A 127 -6.47 3.09 5.48
CA THR A 127 -6.74 3.66 4.17
C THR A 127 -6.06 2.83 3.10
N PHE A 128 -6.83 2.35 2.13
CA PHE A 128 -6.28 1.65 0.97
C PHE A 128 -6.31 2.55 -0.26
N TYR A 129 -5.13 2.84 -0.81
CA TYR A 129 -4.94 3.65 -2.01
C TYR A 129 -4.94 2.75 -3.25
N LYS A 130 -6.10 2.66 -3.92
CA LYS A 130 -6.33 1.70 -5.02
C LYS A 130 -5.32 1.81 -6.17
N THR A 131 -4.95 3.03 -6.55
CA THR A 131 -4.01 3.29 -7.67
C THR A 131 -2.59 2.77 -7.37
N SER A 132 -2.07 3.08 -6.18
CA SER A 132 -0.72 2.67 -5.77
C SER A 132 -0.66 1.29 -5.11
N LYS A 133 -1.82 0.70 -4.79
CA LYS A 133 -1.98 -0.56 -4.05
C LYS A 133 -1.27 -0.53 -2.69
N ILE A 134 -1.37 0.62 -2.02
CA ILE A 134 -0.80 0.85 -0.70
C ILE A 134 -1.90 0.80 0.37
N LEU A 135 -1.64 0.09 1.46
CA LEU A 135 -2.46 0.11 2.67
C LEU A 135 -1.68 0.85 3.76
N ASP A 136 -2.21 1.99 4.18
CA ASP A 136 -1.72 2.80 5.30
C ASP A 136 -2.61 2.54 6.52
N ILE A 137 -2.01 2.11 7.63
CA ILE A 137 -2.67 1.82 8.89
C ILE A 137 -2.06 2.67 9.99
N GLN A 138 -2.90 3.42 10.71
CA GLN A 138 -2.53 4.25 11.85
C GLN A 138 -3.25 3.79 13.12
N TYR A 139 -2.51 3.51 14.18
CA TYR A 139 -3.03 3.12 15.48
C TYR A 139 -2.21 3.74 16.60
N GLN A 140 -2.83 4.66 17.35
CA GLN A 140 -2.13 5.44 18.38
C GLN A 140 -0.91 6.16 17.78
N GLU A 141 0.29 5.84 18.26
CA GLU A 141 1.57 6.37 17.76
C GLU A 141 2.22 5.45 16.70
N ASN A 142 1.60 4.31 16.39
CA ASN A 142 2.14 3.33 15.45
C ASN A 142 1.57 3.52 14.03
N GLU A 143 2.43 3.35 13.04
CA GLU A 143 2.08 3.36 11.61
C GLU A 143 2.62 2.09 10.93
N LEU A 144 1.78 1.44 10.12
CA LEU A 144 2.17 0.34 9.24
C LEU A 144 1.78 0.68 7.80
N VAL A 145 2.74 0.69 6.88
CA VAL A 145 2.48 0.93 5.44
C VAL A 145 2.90 -0.27 4.61
N PHE A 146 1.91 -0.92 4.00
CA PHE A 146 2.09 -2.08 3.15
C PHE A 146 1.92 -1.72 1.68
N ARG A 147 2.68 -2.38 0.79
CA ARG A 147 2.51 -2.29 -0.66
C ARG A 147 2.35 -3.69 -1.25
N SER A 148 1.32 -3.86 -2.08
CA SER A 148 1.08 -5.13 -2.80
C SER A 148 2.31 -5.60 -3.57
N GLY A 149 2.57 -6.91 -3.49
CA GLY A 149 3.63 -7.59 -4.23
C GLY A 149 5.01 -7.51 -3.57
N THR A 150 5.14 -6.80 -2.45
CA THR A 150 6.42 -6.64 -1.76
C THR A 150 6.49 -7.51 -0.51
N ASN A 151 7.71 -7.90 -0.13
CA ASN A 151 8.08 -8.58 1.11
C ASN A 151 8.53 -7.60 2.19
N VAL A 152 8.05 -6.35 2.15
CA VAL A 152 8.45 -5.26 3.03
C VAL A 152 7.21 -4.51 3.52
N VAL A 153 7.27 -4.05 4.76
CA VAL A 153 6.35 -3.09 5.36
C VAL A 153 7.18 -1.96 5.96
N TYR A 154 6.66 -0.74 5.96
CA TYR A 154 7.24 0.32 6.78
C TYR A 154 6.54 0.30 8.15
N ASP A 155 7.30 -0.04 9.20
CA ASP A 155 6.89 0.03 10.61
C ASP A 155 7.44 1.32 11.19
N ASN A 156 6.58 2.32 11.43
CA ASN A 156 7.00 3.62 11.92
C ASN A 156 8.12 4.26 11.09
N ASN A 157 7.94 4.26 9.76
CA ASN A 157 8.92 4.71 8.74
C ASN A 157 10.20 3.88 8.64
N VAL A 158 10.31 2.76 9.34
CA VAL A 158 11.44 1.82 9.21
C VAL A 158 11.09 0.69 8.25
N LYS A 159 11.87 0.54 7.19
CA LYS A 159 11.75 -0.56 6.21
C LYS A 159 12.01 -1.89 6.94
N THR A 160 10.98 -2.72 7.05
CA THR A 160 11.00 -3.95 7.86
C THR A 160 10.54 -5.15 7.02
N PRO A 161 11.21 -6.30 7.10
CA PRO A 161 10.84 -7.47 6.30
C PRO A 161 9.49 -8.07 6.72
N LEU A 162 8.74 -8.52 5.73
CA LEU A 162 7.56 -9.37 5.91
C LEU A 162 7.99 -10.84 5.87
N PRO A 163 7.34 -11.73 6.64
CA PRO A 163 7.58 -13.16 6.54
C PRO A 163 7.10 -13.74 5.19
N ALA A 164 6.16 -13.08 4.51
CA ALA A 164 5.73 -13.41 3.15
C ALA A 164 5.16 -12.17 2.42
N SER A 165 5.29 -12.12 1.10
CA SER A 165 4.86 -10.96 0.31
C SER A 165 3.35 -10.74 0.37
N SER A 166 2.95 -9.50 0.65
CA SER A 166 1.54 -9.10 0.61
C SER A 166 0.99 -9.15 -0.83
N PHE A 167 -0.31 -9.35 -0.98
CA PHE A 167 -0.93 -9.42 -2.31
C PHE A 167 -2.33 -8.83 -2.35
N TYR A 168 -2.69 -8.27 -3.50
CA TYR A 168 -4.01 -7.70 -3.72
C TYR A 168 -4.97 -8.75 -4.28
N LEU A 169 -6.12 -8.92 -3.63
CA LEU A 169 -7.17 -9.86 -4.02
C LEU A 169 -8.55 -9.29 -3.62
N ASN A 170 -9.55 -9.40 -4.50
CA ASN A 170 -10.93 -9.02 -4.20
C ASN A 170 -11.09 -7.61 -3.61
N GLU A 171 -10.37 -6.64 -4.18
CA GLU A 171 -10.37 -5.24 -3.73
C GLU A 171 -9.72 -4.94 -2.37
N GLU A 172 -9.05 -5.92 -1.78
CA GLU A 172 -8.34 -5.77 -0.51
C GLU A 172 -6.88 -6.19 -0.64
N LEU A 173 -6.04 -5.57 0.18
CA LEU A 173 -4.67 -6.02 0.36
C LEU A 173 -4.65 -7.09 1.46
N TYR A 174 -4.23 -8.29 1.08
CA TYR A 174 -4.01 -9.41 1.99
C TYR A 174 -2.59 -9.34 2.53
N VAL A 175 -2.49 -9.37 3.86
CA VAL A 175 -1.23 -9.26 4.60
C VAL A 175 -1.13 -10.40 5.63
N PRO A 176 0.08 -10.81 6.06
CA PRO A 176 0.23 -11.80 7.11
C PRO A 176 -0.44 -11.35 8.41
N ILE A 177 -1.22 -12.24 9.04
CA ILE A 177 -1.95 -11.94 10.28
C ILE A 177 -1.01 -11.60 11.44
N SER A 178 0.16 -12.24 11.51
CA SER A 178 1.23 -11.96 12.49
C SER A 178 1.67 -10.50 12.43
N VAL A 179 1.99 -10.01 11.23
CA VAL A 179 2.49 -8.64 11.04
C VAL A 179 1.46 -7.60 11.47
N ILE A 180 0.22 -7.73 11.02
CA ILE A 180 -0.82 -6.74 11.33
C ILE A 180 -1.23 -6.78 12.81
N THR A 181 -1.30 -7.96 13.43
CA THR A 181 -1.66 -8.05 14.86
C THR A 181 -0.51 -7.60 15.74
N ASN A 182 0.70 -8.13 15.55
CA ASN A 182 1.87 -7.80 16.37
C ASN A 182 2.31 -6.34 16.18
N GLY A 183 2.29 -5.83 14.95
CA GLY A 183 2.59 -4.42 14.67
C GLY A 183 1.62 -3.46 15.34
N LEU A 184 0.38 -3.89 15.60
CA LEU A 184 -0.62 -3.11 16.33
C LEU A 184 -0.66 -3.41 17.84
N GLY A 185 0.29 -4.20 18.35
CA GLY A 185 0.40 -4.50 19.78
C GLY A 185 -0.50 -5.63 20.26
N TYR A 186 -0.86 -6.57 19.38
CA TYR A 186 -1.63 -7.77 19.73
C TYR A 186 -0.85 -9.05 19.42
N VAL A 187 -1.11 -10.09 20.21
CA VAL A 187 -0.78 -11.47 19.85
C VAL A 187 -2.01 -12.16 19.27
N VAL A 188 -1.77 -13.11 18.38
CA VAL A 188 -2.82 -13.94 17.79
C VAL A 188 -2.49 -15.41 17.97
N GLU A 189 -3.50 -16.20 18.28
CA GLU A 189 -3.39 -17.65 18.45
C GLU A 189 -4.54 -18.34 17.72
N TRP A 190 -4.29 -19.58 17.29
CA TRP A 190 -5.33 -20.44 16.72
C TRP A 190 -5.92 -21.33 17.80
N GLN A 191 -7.25 -21.33 17.91
CA GLN A 191 -8.01 -22.16 18.84
C GLN A 191 -8.66 -23.30 18.07
N GLU A 192 -8.05 -24.50 18.12
CA GLU A 192 -8.48 -25.67 17.35
C GLU A 192 -9.92 -26.09 17.69
N ASP A 193 -10.27 -26.14 18.98
CA ASP A 193 -11.59 -26.58 19.44
C ASP A 193 -12.74 -25.72 18.88
N ASN A 194 -12.47 -24.42 18.68
CA ASN A 194 -13.46 -23.44 18.25
C ASN A 194 -13.28 -23.02 16.78
N GLN A 195 -12.23 -23.52 16.11
CA GLN A 195 -11.84 -23.16 14.74
C GLN A 195 -11.80 -21.63 14.52
N MET A 196 -11.12 -20.92 15.44
CA MET A 196 -11.08 -19.45 15.43
C MET A 196 -9.72 -18.90 15.80
N PHE A 197 -9.44 -17.67 15.38
CA PHE A 197 -8.34 -16.90 15.91
C PHE A 197 -8.76 -16.16 17.19
N LEU A 198 -7.92 -16.25 18.21
CA LEU A 198 -8.04 -15.47 19.44
C LEU A 198 -6.94 -14.42 19.45
N CYS A 199 -7.32 -13.15 19.59
CA CYS A 199 -6.42 -12.01 19.55
C CYS A 199 -6.52 -11.22 20.86
N GLN A 200 -5.37 -10.92 21.45
CA GLN A 200 -5.24 -10.32 22.78
C GLN A 200 -4.17 -9.25 22.78
N LEU A 201 -4.37 -8.20 23.56
CA LEU A 201 -3.36 -7.15 23.72
C LEU A 201 -2.06 -7.75 24.30
N LEU A 202 -0.92 -7.34 23.74
CA LEU A 202 0.37 -7.56 24.37
C LEU A 202 0.44 -6.67 25.62
N ILE A 203 0.27 -7.28 26.80
CA ILE A 203 0.51 -6.60 28.08
C ILE A 203 2.02 -6.34 28.16
N LYS A 204 2.40 -5.06 28.18
CA LYS A 204 3.77 -4.62 28.49
C LYS A 204 4.02 -4.63 29.99
#